data_AF-A0A9P5NPH6-F1
#
_entry.id   AF-A0A9P5NPH6-F1
#
_cell.length_a   1.000
_cell.length_b   1.000
_cell.length_c   1.000
_cell.angle_alpha   90.00
_cell.angle_beta   90.00
_cell.angle_gamma   90.00
#
_symmetry.space_group_name_H-M   'P 1'
#
loop_
_entity.id
_entity.type
_entity.pdbx_description
1 polymer ?
#
loop_
_entity_poly.entity_id
_entity_poly.type
_entity_poly.pdbx_seq_one_letter_code
_entity_poly.pdbx_strand_id
1 'polypeptide(L)'
;MSSQVVAIRRSARLLSHDVTNLSHSDVIPLAIKRKEPDTLPDGVSSVKRSRKRRIVSEPTYLIPSVQPKETQFKGRLGYACLNTVLRNKKPGSESVFCSRTCRLDTIKKNGLHWVKDLGRKNVDDLLTIIQWNEENNIRFFRISSEMFPFASHAVHGYSLDYCAAELAKAGALSKKYGHRLTVHPGQYTQLGSPKAAVVEAAVRDLAYHCEMLDLMGLGPDSVMVIHGGGVYGDKPTTLERLKRSIRSLPDNICNRLVLENDEMCYNAEDLLPICEELNVPLVFDYHHDTLYPSSISPAQIIERATVIWARRGIKPKQHLSEQRPGAVTIMERRAHSDRCERLPDYLPIDMDLMIEAKDKEQAVLHLYRIYDLQPVIHASLRPPAANQSKETNGRKSNRRTHIIVKEEIADGAEATSTSN
;
A
#
# COMPACT_ATOMS: atom_id res chain seq x y z
N MET A 1 56.98 -9.74 31.33
CA MET A 1 56.68 -10.63 30.19
C MET A 1 55.25 -10.29 29.78
N SER A 2 55.06 -9.45 28.75
CA SER A 2 54.91 -9.84 27.34
C SER A 2 53.63 -10.67 27.14
N SER A 3 52.64 -10.28 26.32
CA SER A 3 52.68 -9.34 25.17
C SER A 3 51.28 -8.92 24.64
N GLN A 4 51.13 -7.65 24.22
CA GLN A 4 50.41 -7.18 23.00
C GLN A 4 48.87 -7.41 22.86
N VAL A 5 48.02 -6.76 22.02
CA VAL A 5 47.98 -5.59 21.08
C VAL A 5 46.47 -5.45 20.68
N VAL A 6 45.80 -4.30 20.41
CA VAL A 6 46.06 -2.84 20.46
C VAL A 6 44.70 -2.10 20.57
N ALA A 7 44.68 -0.79 20.85
CA ALA A 7 43.47 0.05 20.92
C ALA A 7 43.22 0.90 19.65
N ILE A 8 41.95 1.20 19.34
CA ILE A 8 41.55 2.19 18.31
C ILE A 8 41.23 3.54 18.99
N ARG A 9 41.87 4.63 18.55
CA ARG A 9 41.58 6.01 19.01
C ARG A 9 41.07 6.90 17.88
N ARG A 10 40.14 7.80 18.23
CA ARG A 10 39.59 8.87 17.38
C ARG A 10 40.47 10.13 17.41
N SER A 11 40.48 10.90 16.32
CA SER A 11 40.32 12.39 16.24
C SER A 11 40.45 12.78 14.75
N ALA A 12 39.66 13.62 14.08
CA ALA A 12 38.94 14.87 14.44
C ALA A 12 39.81 16.14 14.39
N ARG A 13 39.78 16.84 13.24
CA ARG A 13 39.77 18.32 13.03
C ARG A 13 39.71 18.59 11.50
N LEU A 14 38.66 19.24 11.01
CA LEU A 14 38.42 20.70 10.86
C LEU A 14 39.09 21.31 9.62
N LEU A 15 38.25 21.90 8.77
CA LEU A 15 38.59 22.64 7.54
C LEU A 15 38.70 24.14 7.84
N SER A 16 39.59 24.82 7.13
CA SER A 16 39.52 26.26 6.88
C SER A 16 39.89 26.53 5.41
N HIS A 17 39.23 27.50 4.79
CA HIS A 17 39.48 27.91 3.41
C HIS A 17 40.87 28.56 3.26
N ASP A 18 41.45 28.50 2.05
CA ASP A 18 41.48 29.72 1.23
C ASP A 18 41.71 29.47 -0.27
N VAL A 19 41.41 30.50 -1.07
CA VAL A 19 41.38 30.48 -2.55
C VAL A 19 42.68 31.03 -3.13
N THR A 20 43.22 30.44 -4.22
CA THR A 20 44.04 31.21 -5.19
C THR A 20 44.22 30.54 -6.57
N ASN A 21 44.02 31.37 -7.58
CA ASN A 21 44.20 31.26 -9.04
C ASN A 21 45.18 30.22 -9.66
N LEU A 22 44.61 29.47 -10.61
CA LEU A 22 45.07 29.22 -12.00
C LEU A 22 46.44 29.76 -12.46
N SER A 23 47.25 28.88 -13.06
CA SER A 23 48.00 29.16 -14.30
C SER A 23 48.21 27.87 -15.14
N HIS A 24 48.85 27.97 -16.32
CA HIS A 24 48.73 27.04 -17.46
C HIS A 24 49.65 25.79 -17.45
N SER A 25 49.45 24.91 -18.45
CA SER A 25 50.17 23.65 -18.79
C SER A 25 49.96 22.50 -17.79
N ASP A 26 49.60 21.27 -18.17
CA ASP A 26 49.75 20.59 -19.47
C ASP A 26 48.48 19.86 -19.98
N VAL A 27 48.41 19.65 -21.29
CA VAL A 27 47.34 18.91 -21.98
C VAL A 27 47.90 17.64 -22.62
N ILE A 28 47.35 16.47 -22.29
CA ILE A 28 47.52 15.23 -23.06
C ILE A 28 46.12 14.66 -23.37
N PRO A 29 45.70 14.57 -24.64
CA PRO A 29 44.32 14.23 -25.00
C PRO A 29 44.08 12.72 -25.14
N LEU A 30 43.02 12.23 -24.50
CA LEU A 30 42.44 10.91 -24.79
C LEU A 30 41.46 11.01 -25.96
N ALA A 31 41.82 10.41 -27.10
CA ALA A 31 41.09 10.53 -28.35
C ALA A 31 39.73 9.82 -28.33
N ILE A 32 38.65 10.59 -28.50
CA ILE A 32 37.30 10.06 -28.78
C ILE A 32 37.20 9.79 -30.28
N LYS A 33 37.16 8.52 -30.70
CA LYS A 33 36.81 8.13 -32.07
C LYS A 33 35.39 8.59 -32.39
N ARG A 34 35.26 9.68 -33.16
CA ARG A 34 34.02 9.96 -33.89
C ARG A 34 33.86 8.92 -34.99
N LYS A 35 32.68 8.31 -35.09
CA LYS A 35 32.31 7.47 -36.23
C LYS A 35 31.76 8.41 -37.30
N GLU A 36 32.30 8.35 -38.51
CA GLU A 36 31.80 9.12 -39.65
C GLU A 36 30.40 8.60 -40.07
N PRO A 37 29.56 9.46 -40.68
CA PRO A 37 28.26 9.04 -41.18
C PRO A 37 28.41 8.30 -42.52
N ASP A 38 27.99 7.03 -42.56
CA ASP A 38 27.88 6.28 -43.81
C ASP A 38 26.90 6.98 -44.77
N THR A 39 27.39 7.34 -45.95
CA THR A 39 26.54 7.81 -47.06
C THR A 39 25.95 6.59 -47.76
N LEU A 40 24.61 6.54 -47.86
CA LEU A 40 23.90 5.54 -48.66
C LEU A 40 23.32 6.23 -49.91
N PRO A 41 23.51 5.66 -51.11
CA PRO A 41 22.91 6.19 -52.32
C PRO A 41 21.40 5.90 -52.38
N ASP A 42 20.68 6.89 -52.92
CA ASP A 42 19.33 6.90 -53.48
C ASP A 42 18.29 5.82 -53.09
N GLY A 43 17.17 6.31 -52.55
CA GLY A 43 15.91 6.04 -53.26
C GLY A 43 15.00 4.90 -52.78
N VAL A 44 15.00 4.51 -51.50
CA VAL A 44 13.89 3.67 -50.96
C VAL A 44 13.35 4.21 -49.64
N SER A 45 12.11 4.74 -49.68
CA SER A 45 11.33 5.11 -48.50
C SER A 45 10.93 3.87 -47.70
N SER A 46 11.53 3.67 -46.52
CA SER A 46 11.14 2.60 -45.60
C SER A 46 9.89 2.98 -44.79
N VAL A 47 8.71 2.77 -45.39
CA VAL A 47 7.43 2.89 -44.69
C VAL A 47 7.43 1.95 -43.48
N LYS A 48 7.53 2.51 -42.28
CA LYS A 48 7.44 1.75 -41.02
C LYS A 48 6.08 1.05 -40.95
N ARG A 49 6.05 -0.24 -41.29
CA ARG A 49 4.85 -1.08 -41.17
C ARG A 49 4.31 -0.98 -39.74
N SER A 50 3.16 -0.34 -39.58
CA SER A 50 2.40 -0.34 -38.34
C SER A 50 2.12 -1.79 -37.96
N ARG A 51 2.73 -2.27 -36.86
CA ARG A 51 2.39 -3.57 -36.29
C ARG A 51 0.94 -3.45 -35.80
N LYS A 52 0.00 -4.05 -36.55
CA LYS A 52 -1.39 -4.21 -36.10
C LYS A 52 -1.36 -4.71 -34.65
N ARG A 53 -1.98 -3.94 -33.74
CA ARG A 53 -2.08 -4.27 -32.32
C ARG A 53 -2.72 -5.66 -32.24
N ARG A 54 -1.98 -6.68 -31.80
CA ARG A 54 -2.56 -8.02 -31.62
C ARG A 54 -3.63 -7.89 -30.55
N ILE A 55 -4.89 -8.12 -30.91
CA ILE A 55 -5.97 -8.22 -29.93
C ILE A 55 -5.60 -9.41 -29.04
N VAL A 56 -5.33 -9.14 -27.77
CA VAL A 56 -5.10 -10.17 -26.76
C VAL A 56 -6.46 -10.41 -26.14
N SER A 57 -7.08 -11.54 -26.48
CA SER A 57 -8.29 -12.01 -25.80
C SER A 57 -8.01 -12.12 -24.30
N GLU A 58 -8.98 -11.74 -23.46
CA GLU A 58 -8.81 -11.92 -22.02
C GLU A 58 -8.67 -13.42 -21.70
N PRO A 59 -7.71 -13.81 -20.85
CA PRO A 59 -7.52 -15.21 -20.51
C PRO A 59 -8.66 -15.70 -19.60
N THR A 60 -9.30 -16.80 -19.96
CA THR A 60 -10.21 -17.52 -19.08
C THR A 60 -9.42 -18.16 -17.94
N TYR A 61 -9.86 -17.94 -16.70
CA TYR A 61 -9.22 -18.50 -15.52
C TYR A 61 -10.03 -19.67 -14.95
N LEU A 62 -9.35 -20.78 -14.65
CA LEU A 62 -9.89 -21.83 -13.81
C LEU A 62 -9.83 -21.37 -12.35
N ILE A 63 -10.99 -21.13 -11.74
CA ILE A 63 -11.10 -20.67 -10.36
C ILE A 63 -11.49 -21.86 -9.46
N PRO A 64 -10.66 -22.24 -8.47
CA PRO A 64 -11.03 -23.30 -7.54
C PRO A 64 -12.35 -23.02 -6.80
N SER A 65 -13.14 -24.07 -6.57
CA SER A 65 -14.24 -24.05 -5.61
C SER A 65 -13.72 -23.76 -4.21
N VAL A 66 -14.52 -23.08 -3.39
CA VAL A 66 -14.26 -22.89 -1.96
C VAL A 66 -15.20 -23.79 -1.16
N GLN A 67 -14.83 -24.10 0.08
CA GLN A 67 -15.75 -24.73 1.03
C GLN A 67 -16.54 -23.63 1.75
N PRO A 68 -17.89 -23.62 1.66
CA PRO A 68 -18.71 -22.64 2.38
C PRO A 68 -18.54 -22.75 3.90
N LYS A 69 -18.65 -21.61 4.58
CA LYS A 69 -18.62 -21.49 6.05
C LYS A 69 -19.67 -20.48 6.48
N GLU A 70 -20.31 -20.72 7.61
CA GLU A 70 -21.25 -19.77 8.20
C GLU A 70 -20.52 -18.64 8.95
N THR A 71 -21.17 -17.48 9.06
CA THR A 71 -20.73 -16.36 9.90
C THR A 71 -21.92 -15.48 10.29
N GLN A 72 -21.79 -14.75 11.39
CA GLN A 72 -22.74 -13.69 11.78
C GLN A 72 -22.30 -12.29 11.31
N PHE A 73 -21.15 -12.19 10.63
CA PHE A 73 -20.60 -10.91 10.17
C PHE A 73 -21.47 -10.25 9.09
N LYS A 74 -21.85 -9.00 9.34
CA LYS A 74 -22.66 -8.13 8.46
C LYS A 74 -21.92 -6.84 8.06
N GLY A 75 -20.67 -6.71 8.51
CA GLY A 75 -19.81 -5.56 8.24
C GLY A 75 -19.25 -5.53 6.81
N ARG A 76 -18.38 -4.53 6.55
CA ARG A 76 -17.72 -4.39 5.23
C ARG A 76 -16.34 -5.00 5.27
N LEU A 77 -16.01 -5.82 4.26
CA LEU A 77 -14.62 -6.16 3.94
C LEU A 77 -14.03 -5.11 3.01
N GLY A 78 -12.73 -4.83 3.18
CA GLY A 78 -11.98 -3.90 2.33
C GLY A 78 -10.56 -4.37 2.05
N TYR A 79 -9.85 -3.67 1.16
CA TYR A 79 -8.44 -3.95 0.84
C TYR A 79 -7.63 -2.66 0.65
N ALA A 80 -6.31 -2.81 0.52
CA ALA A 80 -5.37 -1.70 0.59
C ALA A 80 -4.56 -1.38 -0.68
N CYS A 81 -4.49 -0.08 -0.98
CA CYS A 81 -3.58 0.65 -1.86
C CYS A 81 -3.69 0.41 -3.37
N LEU A 82 -3.90 -0.83 -3.83
CA LEU A 82 -3.99 -1.16 -5.25
C LEU A 82 -4.92 -2.33 -5.51
N ASN A 83 -5.52 -2.34 -6.70
CA ASN A 83 -6.31 -3.44 -7.24
C ASN A 83 -5.46 -4.26 -8.23
N THR A 84 -5.29 -5.58 -8.02
CA THR A 84 -4.39 -6.40 -8.85
C THR A 84 -4.93 -6.63 -10.26
N VAL A 85 -6.24 -6.75 -10.45
CA VAL A 85 -6.88 -6.87 -11.78
C VAL A 85 -6.59 -5.61 -12.61
N LEU A 86 -6.94 -4.43 -12.09
CA LEU A 86 -6.75 -3.16 -12.77
C LEU A 86 -5.26 -2.82 -12.97
N ARG A 87 -4.39 -3.15 -12.00
CA ARG A 87 -2.94 -2.95 -12.10
C ARG A 87 -2.29 -3.81 -13.19
N ASN A 88 -2.84 -4.98 -13.47
CA ASN A 88 -2.24 -5.93 -14.40
C ASN A 88 -2.81 -5.88 -15.83
N LYS A 89 -3.81 -5.03 -16.12
CA LYS A 89 -4.39 -4.82 -17.46
C LYS A 89 -3.33 -4.66 -18.57
N LYS A 90 -3.66 -5.09 -19.79
CA LYS A 90 -2.80 -5.04 -20.97
C LYS A 90 -3.62 -4.53 -22.16
N PRO A 91 -3.11 -3.56 -22.95
CA PRO A 91 -1.80 -2.92 -22.90
C PRO A 91 -1.54 -2.11 -21.61
N GLY A 92 -0.27 -1.91 -21.26
CA GLY A 92 0.11 -1.24 -20.00
C GLY A 92 -0.32 0.24 -19.89
N SER A 93 -0.82 0.82 -20.97
CA SER A 93 -1.49 2.13 -20.98
C SER A 93 -2.84 2.13 -20.26
N GLU A 94 -3.44 0.95 -20.05
CA GLU A 94 -4.73 0.75 -19.36
C GLU A 94 -4.55 0.20 -17.94
N SER A 95 -3.30 0.08 -17.48
CA SER A 95 -2.97 -0.33 -16.11
C SER A 95 -3.17 0.85 -15.14
N VAL A 96 -3.83 0.59 -14.01
CA VAL A 96 -4.19 1.60 -12.99
C VAL A 96 -3.14 1.64 -11.87
N PHE A 97 -2.74 2.84 -11.43
CA PHE A 97 -1.69 3.09 -10.43
C PHE A 97 -2.07 4.27 -9.50
N CYS A 98 -2.55 4.00 -8.29
CA CYS A 98 -2.75 5.04 -7.27
C CYS A 98 -1.49 5.32 -6.42
N SER A 99 -0.30 5.20 -7.00
CA SER A 99 0.98 5.23 -6.26
C SER A 99 2.19 5.57 -7.16
N ARG A 100 2.00 6.39 -8.20
CA ARG A 100 3.12 6.84 -9.05
C ARG A 100 4.00 7.79 -8.24
N THR A 101 5.30 7.49 -8.19
CA THR A 101 6.33 8.29 -7.52
C THR A 101 7.56 8.42 -8.42
N CYS A 102 8.52 9.27 -8.02
CA CYS A 102 9.77 9.49 -8.75
C CYS A 102 10.98 9.58 -7.79
N ARG A 103 12.18 9.83 -8.33
CA ARG A 103 13.36 10.14 -7.50
C ARG A 103 13.42 11.66 -7.25
N LEU A 104 14.06 12.08 -6.15
CA LEU A 104 14.35 13.50 -5.89
C LEU A 104 15.10 14.18 -7.05
N ASP A 105 16.01 13.44 -7.70
CA ASP A 105 16.74 13.89 -8.90
C ASP A 105 15.80 14.20 -10.09
N THR A 106 14.67 13.50 -10.21
CA THR A 106 13.63 13.81 -11.21
C THR A 106 12.98 15.17 -10.94
N ILE A 107 12.75 15.52 -9.67
CA ILE A 107 12.22 16.84 -9.27
C ILE A 107 13.22 17.94 -9.61
N LYS A 108 14.51 17.71 -9.36
CA LYS A 108 15.57 18.68 -9.68
C LYS A 108 15.71 18.94 -11.19
N LYS A 109 15.45 17.93 -12.02
CA LYS A 109 15.57 18.01 -13.49
C LYS A 109 14.31 18.55 -14.17
N ASN A 110 13.13 18.08 -13.74
CA ASN A 110 11.86 18.37 -14.40
C ASN A 110 11.03 19.43 -13.66
N GLY A 111 11.42 19.82 -12.44
CA GLY A 111 10.65 20.73 -11.59
C GLY A 111 9.45 20.06 -10.91
N LEU A 112 8.76 20.85 -10.09
CA LEU A 112 7.67 20.39 -9.23
C LEU A 112 6.39 20.00 -10.00
N HIS A 113 6.15 20.61 -11.17
CA HIS A 113 4.96 20.32 -11.98
C HIS A 113 4.88 18.84 -12.38
N TRP A 114 6.03 18.23 -12.71
CA TRP A 114 6.12 16.81 -13.07
C TRP A 114 5.63 15.90 -11.94
N VAL A 115 5.94 16.24 -10.69
CA VAL A 115 5.53 15.50 -9.49
C VAL A 115 4.03 15.66 -9.25
N LYS A 116 3.52 16.88 -9.42
CA LYS A 116 2.10 17.21 -9.37
C LYS A 116 1.28 16.46 -10.42
N ASP A 117 1.81 16.30 -11.63
CA ASP A 117 1.17 15.50 -12.69
C ASP A 117 1.12 14.00 -12.39
N LEU A 118 2.06 13.46 -11.59
CA LEU A 118 1.94 12.10 -11.07
C LEU A 118 0.82 12.00 -10.04
N GLY A 119 0.70 12.99 -9.15
CA GLY A 119 -0.38 13.10 -8.17
C GLY A 119 -1.77 13.12 -8.83
N ARG A 120 -1.98 14.01 -9.81
CA ARG A 120 -3.26 14.09 -10.56
C ARG A 120 -3.64 12.74 -11.18
N LYS A 121 -2.69 12.08 -11.87
CA LYS A 121 -2.91 10.74 -12.47
C LYS A 121 -3.23 9.66 -11.44
N ASN A 122 -2.71 9.75 -10.21
CA ASN A 122 -3.05 8.83 -9.14
C ASN A 122 -4.51 9.02 -8.65
N VAL A 123 -5.02 10.26 -8.65
CA VAL A 123 -6.43 10.58 -8.35
C VAL A 123 -7.38 10.18 -9.47
N ASP A 124 -7.00 10.41 -10.74
CA ASP A 124 -7.76 9.94 -11.90
C ASP A 124 -7.93 8.41 -11.88
N ASP A 125 -6.86 7.69 -11.51
CA ASP A 125 -6.90 6.24 -11.31
C ASP A 125 -7.72 5.80 -10.09
N LEU A 126 -7.78 6.61 -9.03
CA LEU A 126 -8.59 6.31 -7.84
C LEU A 126 -10.09 6.27 -8.17
N LEU A 127 -10.57 7.13 -9.08
CA LEU A 127 -11.94 7.05 -9.62
C LEU A 127 -12.22 5.68 -10.24
N THR A 128 -11.26 5.13 -11.00
CA THR A 128 -11.39 3.81 -11.64
C THR A 128 -11.42 2.68 -10.60
N ILE A 129 -10.63 2.79 -9.52
CA ILE A 129 -10.69 1.82 -8.41
C ILE A 129 -12.03 1.91 -7.67
N ILE A 130 -12.54 3.12 -7.37
CA ILE A 130 -13.83 3.31 -6.69
C ILE A 130 -14.97 2.71 -7.52
N GLN A 131 -14.99 2.96 -8.82
CA GLN A 131 -16.03 2.43 -9.72
C GLN A 131 -15.99 0.89 -9.82
N TRP A 132 -14.79 0.30 -10.02
CA TRP A 132 -14.64 -1.16 -10.02
C TRP A 132 -15.00 -1.79 -8.67
N ASN A 133 -14.71 -1.11 -7.56
CA ASN A 133 -15.05 -1.56 -6.22
C ASN A 133 -16.56 -1.63 -6.00
N GLU A 134 -17.32 -0.62 -6.45
CA GLU A 134 -18.79 -0.66 -6.41
C GLU A 134 -19.34 -1.82 -7.25
N GLU A 135 -18.82 -2.00 -8.47
CA GLU A 135 -19.18 -3.13 -9.36
C GLU A 135 -18.92 -4.52 -8.73
N ASN A 136 -18.05 -4.60 -7.72
CA ASN A 136 -17.68 -5.83 -7.03
C ASN A 136 -18.13 -5.87 -5.55
N ASN A 137 -19.06 -4.98 -5.15
CA ASN A 137 -19.61 -4.89 -3.80
C ASN A 137 -18.60 -4.57 -2.68
N ILE A 138 -17.42 -4.01 -3.00
CA ILE A 138 -16.36 -3.69 -2.03
C ILE A 138 -16.40 -2.20 -1.64
N ARG A 139 -17.17 -1.87 -0.60
CA ARG A 139 -17.39 -0.48 -0.16
C ARG A 139 -16.44 0.02 0.95
N PHE A 140 -15.29 -0.64 1.12
CA PHE A 140 -14.24 -0.22 2.05
C PHE A 140 -12.86 -0.33 1.39
N PHE A 141 -12.07 0.75 1.40
CA PHE A 141 -10.76 0.78 0.75
C PHE A 141 -9.76 1.65 1.51
N ARG A 142 -8.51 1.21 1.60
CA ARG A 142 -7.40 2.06 2.04
C ARG A 142 -6.71 2.67 0.82
N ILE A 143 -6.79 3.99 0.69
CA ILE A 143 -6.05 4.76 -0.32
C ILE A 143 -4.55 4.61 -0.04
N SER A 144 -3.72 4.62 -1.09
CA SER A 144 -2.26 4.63 -0.92
C SER A 144 -1.79 5.92 -0.25
N SER A 145 -0.82 5.82 0.65
CA SER A 145 -0.14 6.98 1.24
C SER A 145 0.75 7.71 0.20
N GLU A 146 1.17 6.99 -0.85
CA GLU A 146 1.97 7.47 -1.99
C GLU A 146 1.16 8.16 -3.09
N MET A 147 -0.07 8.61 -2.82
CA MET A 147 -0.92 9.31 -3.79
C MET A 147 -0.26 10.58 -4.33
N PHE A 148 0.36 11.37 -3.46
CA PHE A 148 1.03 12.60 -3.83
C PHE A 148 2.51 12.54 -3.45
N PRO A 149 3.37 12.08 -4.38
CA PRO A 149 4.78 11.85 -4.06
C PRO A 149 5.45 13.15 -3.59
N PHE A 150 6.17 13.06 -2.47
CA PHE A 150 6.88 14.16 -1.81
C PHE A 150 6.02 15.31 -1.23
N ALA A 151 4.69 15.21 -1.17
CA ALA A 151 3.84 16.31 -0.65
C ALA A 151 4.22 16.78 0.77
N SER A 152 4.61 15.86 1.66
CA SER A 152 5.07 16.12 3.03
C SER A 152 6.58 16.43 3.18
N HIS A 153 7.35 16.47 2.08
CA HIS A 153 8.80 16.65 2.10
C HIS A 153 9.21 18.07 2.51
N ALA A 154 10.14 18.21 3.47
CA ALA A 154 10.49 19.51 4.06
C ALA A 154 10.95 20.61 3.07
N VAL A 155 11.58 20.23 1.94
CA VAL A 155 12.15 21.17 0.94
C VAL A 155 11.40 21.14 -0.40
N HIS A 156 10.57 20.11 -0.63
CA HIS A 156 9.92 19.86 -1.93
C HIS A 156 8.42 19.56 -1.81
N GLY A 157 7.87 19.74 -0.61
CA GLY A 157 6.46 19.57 -0.31
C GLY A 157 5.61 20.67 -0.94
N TYR A 158 4.32 20.39 -1.01
CA TYR A 158 3.35 21.22 -1.71
C TYR A 158 1.94 20.92 -1.23
N SER A 159 1.11 21.97 -1.16
CA SER A 159 -0.34 21.82 -1.03
C SER A 159 -0.96 21.15 -2.26
N LEU A 160 -2.06 20.45 -2.00
CA LEU A 160 -2.87 19.70 -2.94
C LEU A 160 -3.94 20.55 -3.67
N ASP A 161 -4.04 21.86 -3.39
CA ASP A 161 -4.99 22.80 -4.03
C ASP A 161 -5.11 22.64 -5.55
N TYR A 162 -3.98 22.43 -6.23
CA TYR A 162 -3.88 22.26 -7.69
C TYR A 162 -4.64 21.02 -8.23
N CYS A 163 -5.05 20.12 -7.35
CA CYS A 163 -5.74 18.86 -7.59
C CYS A 163 -7.09 18.76 -6.84
N ALA A 164 -7.54 19.87 -6.22
CA ALA A 164 -8.76 19.92 -5.41
C ALA A 164 -10.01 19.49 -6.20
N ALA A 165 -10.12 19.87 -7.48
CA ALA A 165 -11.27 19.51 -8.30
C ALA A 165 -11.35 18.00 -8.59
N GLU A 166 -10.22 17.33 -8.78
CA GLU A 166 -10.14 15.88 -8.98
C GLU A 166 -10.37 15.12 -7.66
N LEU A 167 -9.81 15.60 -6.55
CA LEU A 167 -10.07 15.03 -5.22
C LEU A 167 -11.56 15.14 -4.86
N ALA A 168 -12.18 16.30 -5.10
CA ALA A 168 -13.61 16.49 -4.89
C ALA A 168 -14.47 15.52 -5.75
N LYS A 169 -14.09 15.25 -7.01
CA LYS A 169 -14.74 14.22 -7.84
C LYS A 169 -14.61 12.81 -7.23
N ALA A 170 -13.41 12.43 -6.79
CA ALA A 170 -13.16 11.12 -6.18
C ALA A 170 -13.95 10.93 -4.88
N GLY A 171 -13.98 11.95 -4.02
CA GLY A 171 -14.77 11.93 -2.79
C GLY A 171 -16.28 12.00 -3.03
N ALA A 172 -16.75 12.73 -4.05
CA ALA A 172 -18.15 12.73 -4.46
C ALA A 172 -18.61 11.35 -4.95
N LEU A 173 -17.78 10.67 -5.77
CA LEU A 173 -18.06 9.29 -6.22
C LEU A 173 -18.06 8.30 -5.04
N SER A 174 -17.10 8.44 -4.12
CA SER A 174 -17.05 7.65 -2.87
C SER A 174 -18.34 7.81 -2.05
N LYS A 175 -18.80 9.05 -1.85
CA LYS A 175 -20.02 9.36 -1.10
C LYS A 175 -21.28 8.85 -1.80
N LYS A 176 -21.37 8.97 -3.14
CA LYS A 176 -22.48 8.45 -3.96
C LYS A 176 -22.75 6.96 -3.71
N TYR A 177 -21.68 6.16 -3.57
CA TYR A 177 -21.77 4.71 -3.35
C TYR A 177 -21.65 4.30 -1.86
N GLY A 178 -21.54 5.24 -0.92
CA GLY A 178 -21.37 4.92 0.50
C GLY A 178 -20.03 4.24 0.85
N HIS A 179 -18.98 4.46 0.04
CA HIS A 179 -17.65 3.92 0.29
C HIS A 179 -16.99 4.62 1.48
N ARG A 180 -16.41 3.82 2.39
CA ARG A 180 -15.46 4.31 3.40
C ARG A 180 -14.04 4.25 2.84
N LEU A 181 -13.35 5.38 2.87
CA LEU A 181 -11.95 5.48 2.47
C LEU A 181 -11.09 5.80 3.68
N THR A 182 -9.94 5.15 3.82
CA THR A 182 -8.99 5.41 4.93
C THR A 182 -7.56 5.46 4.40
N VAL A 183 -6.62 5.91 5.23
CA VAL A 183 -5.18 5.91 4.93
C VAL A 183 -4.40 5.29 6.09
N HIS A 184 -3.16 4.86 5.82
CA HIS A 184 -2.20 4.42 6.84
C HIS A 184 -0.84 5.05 6.49
N PRO A 185 -0.54 6.26 7.00
CA PRO A 185 0.77 6.90 6.87
C PRO A 185 1.93 5.94 7.19
N GLY A 186 3.03 6.02 6.44
CA GLY A 186 4.06 4.99 6.48
C GLY A 186 4.83 4.93 7.81
N GLN A 187 5.64 3.87 7.97
CA GLN A 187 6.49 3.59 9.16
C GLN A 187 7.41 4.74 9.62
N TYR A 188 7.56 5.82 8.85
CA TYR A 188 8.35 7.00 9.20
C TYR A 188 7.57 8.05 10.01
N THR A 189 6.24 7.92 10.10
CA THR A 189 5.34 8.81 10.84
C THR A 189 5.36 8.48 12.33
N GLN A 190 6.44 8.91 13.00
CA GLN A 190 6.87 8.47 14.33
C GLN A 190 6.66 9.56 15.40
N LEU A 191 5.44 9.66 15.93
CA LEU A 191 5.09 10.67 16.94
C LEU A 191 5.82 10.47 18.30
N GLY A 192 6.16 9.24 18.69
CA GLY A 192 6.93 8.96 19.92
C GLY A 192 8.43 9.29 19.85
N SER A 193 8.93 9.82 18.73
CA SER A 193 10.37 9.99 18.52
C SER A 193 11.02 10.99 19.48
N PRO A 194 12.22 10.69 20.05
CA PRO A 194 12.97 11.66 20.84
C PRO A 194 13.62 12.77 20.00
N LYS A 195 13.52 12.70 18.65
CA LYS A 195 14.08 13.69 17.73
C LYS A 195 12.99 14.63 17.22
N ALA A 196 13.02 15.91 17.59
CA ALA A 196 12.04 16.92 17.19
C ALA A 196 11.78 16.92 15.66
N ALA A 197 12.84 16.95 14.85
CA ALA A 197 12.73 16.92 13.38
C ALA A 197 12.01 15.67 12.80
N VAL A 198 11.95 14.55 13.52
CA VAL A 198 11.18 13.36 13.14
C VAL A 198 9.71 13.54 13.47
N VAL A 199 9.39 14.11 14.65
CA VAL A 199 8.02 14.44 15.03
C VAL A 199 7.45 15.51 14.09
N GLU A 200 8.20 16.56 13.77
CA GLU A 200 7.84 17.57 12.78
C GLU A 200 7.56 16.97 11.39
N ALA A 201 8.36 15.98 10.96
CA ALA A 201 8.12 15.26 9.72
C ALA A 201 6.84 14.42 9.76
N ALA A 202 6.58 13.74 10.88
CA ALA A 202 5.35 12.98 11.11
C ALA A 202 4.11 13.89 11.09
N VAL A 203 4.18 15.07 11.72
CA VAL A 203 3.08 16.07 11.71
C VAL A 203 2.83 16.61 10.30
N ARG A 204 3.88 16.91 9.51
CA ARG A 204 3.71 17.30 8.10
C ARG A 204 3.08 16.18 7.25
N ASP A 205 3.45 14.92 7.52
CA ASP A 205 2.88 13.79 6.80
C ASP A 205 1.39 13.57 7.13
N LEU A 206 1.03 13.69 8.40
CA LEU A 206 -0.37 13.66 8.84
C LEU A 206 -1.18 14.86 8.30
N ALA A 207 -0.59 16.05 8.22
CA ALA A 207 -1.23 17.24 7.66
C ALA A 207 -1.55 17.05 6.16
N TYR A 208 -0.60 16.51 5.38
CA TYR A 208 -0.80 16.16 3.98
C TYR A 208 -1.96 15.16 3.79
N HIS A 209 -2.00 14.08 4.58
CA HIS A 209 -3.07 13.10 4.51
C HIS A 209 -4.43 13.70 4.91
N CYS A 210 -4.46 14.62 5.88
CA CYS A 210 -5.66 15.34 6.27
C CYS A 210 -6.17 16.25 5.14
N GLU A 211 -5.29 17.08 4.55
CA GLU A 211 -5.58 17.93 3.39
C GLU A 211 -6.19 17.11 2.23
N MET A 212 -5.63 15.93 1.93
CA MET A 212 -6.17 15.04 0.90
C MET A 212 -7.61 14.60 1.21
N LEU A 213 -7.88 14.15 2.44
CA LEU A 213 -9.22 13.67 2.84
C LEU A 213 -10.25 14.82 2.91
N ASP A 214 -9.81 16.01 3.32
CA ASP A 214 -10.63 17.21 3.44
C ASP A 214 -10.96 17.79 2.06
N LEU A 215 -10.03 17.80 1.10
CA LEU A 215 -10.29 18.18 -0.31
C LEU A 215 -11.17 17.17 -1.07
N MET A 216 -11.16 15.89 -0.66
CA MET A 216 -12.17 14.92 -1.10
C MET A 216 -13.54 15.18 -0.42
N GLY A 217 -13.60 16.02 0.61
CA GLY A 217 -14.80 16.30 1.39
C GLY A 217 -15.32 15.04 2.11
N LEU A 218 -14.43 14.24 2.69
CA LEU A 218 -14.76 12.99 3.36
C LEU A 218 -15.03 13.19 4.86
N GLY A 219 -16.03 12.47 5.39
CA GLY A 219 -16.44 12.55 6.80
C GLY A 219 -15.45 11.93 7.81
N PRO A 220 -15.79 11.96 9.11
CA PRO A 220 -14.89 11.52 10.20
C PRO A 220 -14.55 10.02 10.18
N ASP A 221 -15.36 9.18 9.53
CA ASP A 221 -15.04 7.77 9.28
C ASP A 221 -13.74 7.56 8.48
N SER A 222 -13.28 8.60 7.77
CA SER A 222 -12.03 8.57 7.02
C SER A 222 -10.85 8.85 7.94
N VAL A 223 -10.38 7.77 8.56
CA VAL A 223 -9.31 7.75 9.57
C VAL A 223 -7.91 7.56 8.97
N MET A 224 -6.92 8.07 9.69
CA MET A 224 -5.49 7.91 9.47
C MET A 224 -4.93 6.95 10.53
N VAL A 225 -4.61 5.73 10.12
CA VAL A 225 -4.06 4.71 11.03
C VAL A 225 -2.56 4.87 11.16
N ILE A 226 -2.01 4.81 12.37
CA ILE A 226 -0.55 4.67 12.60
C ILE A 226 -0.28 3.67 13.73
N HIS A 227 0.89 3.03 13.71
CA HIS A 227 1.39 2.26 14.85
C HIS A 227 1.92 3.15 15.99
N GLY A 228 2.13 2.57 17.18
CA GLY A 228 2.79 3.25 18.31
C GLY A 228 4.23 3.70 18.02
N GLY A 229 4.91 3.03 17.08
CA GLY A 229 6.21 3.42 16.56
C GLY A 229 7.37 2.58 17.09
N GLY A 230 8.58 3.14 17.14
CA GLY A 230 9.72 2.49 17.78
C GLY A 230 9.80 2.78 19.28
N VAL A 231 10.26 1.83 20.10
CA VAL A 231 10.37 2.00 21.57
C VAL A 231 11.52 2.91 22.04
N TYR A 232 12.43 3.31 21.15
CA TYR A 232 13.58 4.20 21.41
C TYR A 232 14.41 3.92 22.69
N GLY A 233 14.50 2.65 23.09
CA GLY A 233 15.25 2.19 24.27
C GLY A 233 14.44 2.13 25.57
N ASP A 234 13.30 2.81 25.66
CA ASP A 234 12.43 2.79 26.84
C ASP A 234 10.94 2.94 26.44
N LYS A 235 10.14 1.90 26.68
CA LYS A 235 8.72 1.87 26.26
C LYS A 235 7.87 2.92 27.03
N PRO A 236 7.91 3.01 28.38
CA PRO A 236 7.09 3.97 29.13
C PRO A 236 7.34 5.44 28.77
N THR A 237 8.61 5.87 28.71
CA THR A 237 8.95 7.25 28.33
C THR A 237 8.55 7.54 26.88
N THR A 238 8.57 6.54 26.00
CA THR A 238 8.11 6.70 24.62
C THR A 238 6.60 6.85 24.52
N LEU A 239 5.83 6.08 25.30
CA LEU A 239 4.38 6.23 25.41
C LEU A 239 3.99 7.63 25.90
N GLU A 240 4.69 8.18 26.90
CA GLU A 240 4.45 9.56 27.36
C GLU A 240 4.86 10.63 26.33
N ARG A 241 5.88 10.38 25.49
CA ARG A 241 6.18 11.26 24.33
C ARG A 241 5.09 11.18 23.27
N LEU A 242 4.66 9.98 22.89
CA LEU A 242 3.56 9.77 21.94
C LEU A 242 2.29 10.50 22.38
N LYS A 243 1.89 10.32 23.64
CA LYS A 243 0.76 10.99 24.30
C LYS A 243 0.87 12.51 24.28
N ARG A 244 2.06 13.06 24.57
CA ARG A 244 2.32 14.51 24.47
C ARG A 244 2.22 15.02 23.04
N SER A 245 2.78 14.30 22.07
CA SER A 245 2.71 14.64 20.66
C SER A 245 1.28 14.64 20.14
N ILE A 246 0.47 13.62 20.46
CA ILE A 246 -0.95 13.54 20.10
C ILE A 246 -1.72 14.75 20.66
N ARG A 247 -1.52 15.10 21.94
CA ARG A 247 -2.12 16.28 22.57
C ARG A 247 -1.75 17.62 21.91
N SER A 248 -0.67 17.67 21.15
CA SER A 248 -0.22 18.86 20.42
C SER A 248 -0.60 18.87 18.94
N LEU A 249 -1.31 17.84 18.45
CA LEU A 249 -1.77 17.79 17.06
C LEU A 249 -2.94 18.77 16.84
N PRO A 250 -2.99 19.46 15.68
CA PRO A 250 -4.17 20.18 15.23
C PRO A 250 -5.43 19.30 15.24
N ASP A 251 -6.57 19.90 15.56
CA ASP A 251 -7.85 19.19 15.72
C ASP A 251 -8.26 18.38 14.49
N ASN A 252 -8.02 18.87 13.27
CA ASN A 252 -8.36 18.14 12.04
C ASN A 252 -7.55 16.84 11.89
N ILE A 253 -6.27 16.85 12.29
CA ILE A 253 -5.41 15.67 12.35
C ILE A 253 -5.84 14.74 13.48
N CYS A 254 -5.99 15.27 14.70
CA CYS A 254 -6.36 14.51 15.89
C CYS A 254 -7.72 13.80 15.68
N ASN A 255 -8.68 14.50 15.06
CA ASN A 255 -10.00 13.95 14.75
C ASN A 255 -10.01 12.84 13.69
N ARG A 256 -8.91 12.58 12.99
CA ARG A 256 -8.79 11.46 12.05
C ARG A 256 -7.81 10.39 12.54
N LEU A 257 -6.97 10.69 13.52
CA LEU A 257 -5.96 9.77 14.04
C LEU A 257 -6.60 8.55 14.72
N VAL A 258 -6.07 7.36 14.44
CA VAL A 258 -6.32 6.12 15.16
C VAL A 258 -5.00 5.37 15.33
N LEU A 259 -4.85 4.65 16.45
CA LEU A 259 -3.66 3.83 16.70
C LEU A 259 -3.91 2.37 16.31
N GLU A 260 -2.85 1.63 15.99
CA GLU A 260 -2.89 0.20 15.65
C GLU A 260 -1.81 -0.55 16.43
N ASN A 261 -2.17 -1.70 17.00
CA ASN A 261 -1.18 -2.59 17.61
C ASN A 261 -0.24 -3.18 16.57
N ASP A 262 1.01 -3.39 16.97
CA ASP A 262 2.07 -3.94 16.13
C ASP A 262 2.70 -5.18 16.79
N GLU A 263 3.51 -5.87 16.00
CA GLU A 263 4.00 -7.21 16.25
C GLU A 263 5.41 -7.26 16.85
N MET A 264 5.96 -6.11 17.27
CA MET A 264 7.36 -5.96 17.66
C MET A 264 7.61 -5.03 18.86
N CYS A 265 6.83 -3.96 19.00
CA CYS A 265 7.05 -2.83 19.89
C CYS A 265 5.85 -2.57 20.81
N TYR A 266 4.63 -2.61 20.27
CA TYR A 266 3.41 -2.24 20.99
C TYR A 266 2.25 -3.19 20.71
N ASN A 267 1.94 -4.08 21.66
CA ASN A 267 0.70 -4.86 21.59
C ASN A 267 -0.52 -3.97 21.87
N ALA A 268 -1.73 -4.54 21.77
CA ALA A 268 -2.95 -3.75 21.95
C ALA A 268 -3.11 -3.24 23.40
N GLU A 269 -2.68 -4.03 24.39
CA GLU A 269 -2.69 -3.64 25.81
C GLU A 269 -1.72 -2.48 26.14
N ASP A 270 -0.56 -2.38 25.46
CA ASP A 270 0.35 -1.24 25.60
C ASP A 270 -0.29 0.10 25.16
N LEU A 271 -1.12 0.06 24.10
CA LEU A 271 -1.70 1.27 23.47
C LEU A 271 -3.07 1.65 24.03
N LEU A 272 -3.85 0.68 24.51
CA LEU A 272 -5.23 0.88 24.96
C LEU A 272 -5.38 1.98 26.03
N PRO A 273 -4.50 2.13 27.04
CA PRO A 273 -4.59 3.23 28.01
C PRO A 273 -4.50 4.63 27.37
N ILE A 274 -3.61 4.83 26.38
CA ILE A 274 -3.52 6.09 25.64
C ILE A 274 -4.79 6.32 24.81
N CYS A 275 -5.29 5.26 24.17
CA CYS A 275 -6.51 5.30 23.36
C CYS A 275 -7.73 5.74 24.20
N GLU A 276 -7.88 5.18 25.41
CA GLU A 276 -8.96 5.50 26.34
C GLU A 276 -8.85 6.93 26.89
N GLU A 277 -7.64 7.35 27.33
CA GLU A 277 -7.35 8.66 27.93
C GLU A 277 -7.48 9.81 26.93
N LEU A 278 -6.95 9.65 25.71
CA LEU A 278 -6.95 10.69 24.68
C LEU A 278 -8.17 10.64 23.75
N ASN A 279 -9.05 9.65 23.94
CA ASN A 279 -10.15 9.34 23.02
C ASN A 279 -9.67 9.13 21.58
N VAL A 280 -8.55 8.44 21.39
CA VAL A 280 -8.02 8.02 20.08
C VAL A 280 -8.40 6.56 19.88
N PRO A 281 -9.18 6.20 18.83
CA PRO A 281 -9.60 4.82 18.63
C PRO A 281 -8.43 3.87 18.37
N LEU A 282 -8.58 2.63 18.85
CA LEU A 282 -7.66 1.53 18.57
C LEU A 282 -8.24 0.69 17.41
N VAL A 283 -7.46 0.56 16.33
CA VAL A 283 -7.59 -0.47 15.30
C VAL A 283 -6.91 -1.72 15.83
N PHE A 284 -7.69 -2.77 16.08
CA PHE A 284 -7.13 -4.06 16.44
C PHE A 284 -6.69 -4.80 15.17
N ASP A 285 -5.41 -5.18 15.08
CA ASP A 285 -4.89 -6.11 14.08
C ASP A 285 -4.72 -7.50 14.70
N TYR A 286 -5.48 -8.48 14.19
CA TYR A 286 -5.48 -9.87 14.67
C TYR A 286 -4.16 -10.60 14.41
N HIS A 287 -3.46 -10.26 13.34
CA HIS A 287 -2.20 -10.89 12.97
C HIS A 287 -1.06 -10.38 13.84
N HIS A 288 -1.02 -9.08 14.11
CA HIS A 288 -0.05 -8.50 15.04
C HIS A 288 -0.24 -9.03 16.46
N ASP A 289 -1.47 -9.12 16.97
CA ASP A 289 -1.73 -9.71 18.29
C ASP A 289 -1.39 -11.22 18.34
N THR A 290 -1.59 -11.97 17.24
CA THR A 290 -1.11 -13.37 17.17
C THR A 290 0.42 -13.50 17.32
N LEU A 291 1.18 -12.47 16.94
CA LEU A 291 2.65 -12.47 16.99
C LEU A 291 3.22 -11.82 18.26
N TYR A 292 2.54 -10.80 18.79
CA TYR A 292 2.87 -10.14 20.05
C TYR A 292 1.58 -9.96 20.88
N PRO A 293 1.09 -11.02 21.54
CA PRO A 293 -0.21 -11.00 22.20
C PRO A 293 -0.24 -10.11 23.42
N SER A 294 -1.44 -9.63 23.72
CA SER A 294 -1.80 -9.01 24.99
C SER A 294 -1.99 -10.05 26.09
N SER A 295 -1.94 -9.65 27.37
CA SER A 295 -2.30 -10.53 28.50
C SER A 295 -3.82 -10.62 28.67
N ILE A 296 -4.52 -9.56 28.28
CA ILE A 296 -5.98 -9.45 28.18
C ILE A 296 -6.45 -10.10 26.86
N SER A 297 -7.61 -10.76 26.87
CA SER A 297 -8.12 -11.44 25.66
C SER A 297 -8.49 -10.45 24.53
N PRO A 298 -8.37 -10.86 23.25
CA PRO A 298 -8.80 -10.06 22.11
C PRO A 298 -10.24 -9.55 22.21
N ALA A 299 -11.17 -10.38 22.70
CA ALA A 299 -12.58 -9.99 22.87
C ALA A 299 -12.75 -8.78 23.81
N GLN A 300 -12.08 -8.80 24.97
CA GLN A 300 -12.14 -7.70 25.95
C GLN A 300 -11.46 -6.42 25.43
N ILE A 301 -10.38 -6.56 24.66
CA ILE A 301 -9.69 -5.43 24.02
C ILE A 301 -10.59 -4.80 22.95
N ILE A 302 -11.23 -5.63 22.12
CA ILE A 302 -12.16 -5.20 21.07
C ILE A 302 -13.40 -4.52 21.67
N GLU A 303 -13.94 -5.04 22.78
CA GLU A 303 -15.04 -4.42 23.52
C GLU A 303 -14.67 -3.01 24.01
N ARG A 304 -13.55 -2.87 24.73
CA ARG A 304 -13.04 -1.58 25.22
C ARG A 304 -12.75 -0.60 24.08
N ALA A 305 -12.10 -1.07 23.01
CA ALA A 305 -11.84 -0.26 21.83
C ALA A 305 -13.15 0.23 21.18
N THR A 306 -14.18 -0.62 21.09
CA THR A 306 -15.49 -0.29 20.50
C THR A 306 -16.19 0.85 21.24
N VAL A 307 -16.04 0.94 22.56
CA VAL A 307 -16.52 2.10 23.34
C VAL A 307 -15.88 3.41 22.84
N ILE A 308 -14.59 3.40 22.52
CA ILE A 308 -13.87 4.59 22.01
C ILE A 308 -14.40 4.98 20.62
N TRP A 309 -14.58 4.02 19.71
CA TRP A 309 -15.19 4.25 18.40
C TRP A 309 -16.60 4.86 18.53
N ALA A 310 -17.42 4.32 19.44
CA ALA A 310 -18.76 4.84 19.73
C ALA A 310 -18.75 6.26 20.31
N ARG A 311 -17.84 6.58 21.26
CA ARG A 311 -17.66 7.96 21.77
C ARG A 311 -17.31 8.96 20.67
N ARG A 312 -16.69 8.52 19.58
CA ARG A 312 -16.34 9.36 18.42
C ARG A 312 -17.41 9.38 17.32
N GLY A 313 -18.49 8.61 17.45
CA GLY A 313 -19.57 8.56 16.46
C GLY A 313 -19.14 8.02 15.09
N ILE A 314 -18.11 7.17 15.02
CA ILE A 314 -17.56 6.60 13.79
C ILE A 314 -17.53 5.07 13.84
N LYS A 315 -17.67 4.42 12.67
CA LYS A 315 -17.79 2.96 12.60
C LYS A 315 -16.47 2.28 13.00
N PRO A 316 -16.48 1.23 13.84
CA PRO A 316 -15.25 0.52 14.21
C PRO A 316 -14.48 -0.02 13.00
N LYS A 317 -13.15 -0.02 13.09
CA LYS A 317 -12.23 -0.55 12.08
C LYS A 317 -11.24 -1.49 12.73
N GLN A 318 -10.96 -2.63 12.08
CA GLN A 318 -9.95 -3.61 12.47
C GLN A 318 -9.20 -4.10 11.22
N HIS A 319 -8.05 -4.71 11.40
CA HIS A 319 -7.22 -5.25 10.32
C HIS A 319 -7.10 -6.77 10.45
N LEU A 320 -7.21 -7.49 9.32
CA LEU A 320 -7.02 -8.93 9.24
C LEU A 320 -5.90 -9.26 8.25
N SER A 321 -4.95 -10.04 8.73
CA SER A 321 -3.91 -10.68 7.92
C SER A 321 -3.67 -12.12 8.42
N GLU A 322 -2.88 -12.88 7.67
CA GLU A 322 -2.40 -14.20 8.08
C GLU A 322 -0.93 -14.34 7.72
N GLN A 323 -0.18 -15.14 8.48
CA GLN A 323 1.19 -15.51 8.12
C GLN A 323 1.20 -16.36 6.84
N ARG A 324 2.30 -16.30 6.08
CA ARG A 324 2.49 -17.21 4.94
C ARG A 324 2.58 -18.69 5.38
N PRO A 325 2.04 -19.62 4.58
CA PRO A 325 2.19 -21.05 4.81
C PRO A 325 3.66 -21.48 5.00
N GLY A 326 3.92 -22.17 6.11
CA GLY A 326 5.26 -22.65 6.45
C GLY A 326 6.27 -21.56 6.85
N ALA A 327 5.83 -20.36 7.23
CA ALA A 327 6.66 -19.39 7.94
C ALA A 327 6.98 -19.89 9.37
N VAL A 328 8.23 -19.78 9.82
CA VAL A 328 8.66 -20.34 11.13
C VAL A 328 9.22 -19.26 12.04
N THR A 329 10.13 -18.43 11.56
CA THR A 329 10.72 -17.32 12.33
C THR A 329 9.75 -16.16 12.45
N ILE A 330 9.88 -15.32 13.49
CA ILE A 330 9.06 -14.10 13.65
C ILE A 330 9.11 -13.27 12.36
N MET A 331 10.30 -13.02 11.80
CA MET A 331 10.48 -12.22 10.58
C MET A 331 9.79 -12.79 9.33
N GLU A 332 9.65 -14.11 9.22
CA GLU A 332 8.84 -14.72 8.16
C GLU A 332 7.34 -14.64 8.46
N ARG A 333 6.94 -14.87 9.72
CA ARG A 333 5.52 -14.87 10.12
C ARG A 333 4.87 -13.50 9.95
N ARG A 334 5.62 -12.42 10.15
CA ARG A 334 5.25 -11.02 9.83
C ARG A 334 4.83 -10.81 8.37
N ALA A 335 5.30 -11.66 7.45
CA ALA A 335 5.03 -11.47 6.03
C ALA A 335 3.63 -12.00 5.68
N HIS A 336 2.72 -11.08 5.38
CA HIS A 336 1.32 -11.39 5.04
C HIS A 336 1.21 -12.41 3.90
N SER A 337 0.25 -13.32 4.03
CA SER A 337 -0.18 -14.30 3.04
C SER A 337 -0.78 -13.63 1.79
N ASP A 338 -1.04 -14.45 0.76
CA ASP A 338 -1.74 -14.00 -0.45
C ASP A 338 -3.20 -13.64 -0.18
N ARG A 339 -3.87 -14.49 0.62
CA ARG A 339 -5.29 -14.43 0.99
C ARG A 339 -5.43 -14.97 2.41
N CYS A 340 -6.46 -14.52 3.12
CA CYS A 340 -6.82 -15.06 4.43
C CYS A 340 -7.89 -16.15 4.22
N GLU A 341 -7.78 -17.26 4.95
CA GLU A 341 -8.63 -18.45 4.76
C GLU A 341 -9.80 -18.53 5.75
N ARG A 342 -9.84 -17.65 6.75
CA ARG A 342 -10.94 -17.53 7.72
C ARG A 342 -11.16 -16.09 8.20
N LEU A 343 -12.36 -15.82 8.68
CA LEU A 343 -12.63 -14.68 9.56
C LEU A 343 -12.17 -15.01 11.00
N PRO A 344 -11.88 -14.01 11.85
CA PRO A 344 -11.54 -14.19 13.26
C PRO A 344 -12.75 -14.64 14.10
N ASP A 345 -12.48 -15.36 15.19
CA ASP A 345 -13.53 -15.94 16.04
C ASP A 345 -14.26 -14.89 16.90
N TYR A 346 -13.59 -13.79 17.27
CA TYR A 346 -14.13 -12.70 18.08
C TYR A 346 -14.50 -11.45 17.26
N LEU A 347 -14.84 -11.64 15.98
CA LEU A 347 -15.16 -10.55 15.06
C LEU A 347 -16.53 -9.91 15.41
N PRO A 348 -16.60 -8.57 15.65
CA PRO A 348 -17.88 -7.90 15.88
C PRO A 348 -18.84 -8.04 14.69
N ILE A 349 -20.13 -8.19 14.97
CA ILE A 349 -21.19 -8.42 13.97
C ILE A 349 -21.20 -7.32 12.89
N ASP A 350 -21.09 -6.05 13.25
CA ASP A 350 -21.04 -4.95 12.29
C ASP A 350 -19.87 -3.98 12.53
N MET A 351 -18.86 -4.06 11.66
CA MET A 351 -17.67 -3.21 11.66
C MET A 351 -17.01 -3.22 10.27
N ASP A 352 -15.95 -2.44 10.05
CA ASP A 352 -15.22 -2.44 8.76
C ASP A 352 -13.84 -3.13 8.88
N LEU A 353 -13.71 -4.31 8.26
CA LEU A 353 -12.51 -5.16 8.33
C LEU A 353 -11.62 -4.96 7.11
N MET A 354 -10.40 -4.47 7.32
CA MET A 354 -9.41 -4.28 6.26
C MET A 354 -8.59 -5.56 6.08
N ILE A 355 -8.63 -6.14 4.88
CA ILE A 355 -7.85 -7.33 4.53
C ILE A 355 -6.47 -6.91 4.02
N GLU A 356 -5.44 -7.22 4.80
CA GLU A 356 -4.04 -6.80 4.65
C GLU A 356 -3.20 -7.68 3.70
N ALA A 357 -3.84 -8.59 2.96
CA ALA A 357 -3.19 -9.64 2.19
C ALA A 357 -2.43 -9.14 0.92
N LYS A 358 -1.65 -10.03 0.27
CA LYS A 358 -0.86 -9.69 -0.94
C LYS A 358 -1.69 -9.68 -2.24
N ASP A 359 -2.71 -10.52 -2.40
CA ASP A 359 -3.59 -10.54 -3.60
C ASP A 359 -4.74 -9.50 -3.54
N LYS A 360 -4.76 -8.64 -2.51
CA LYS A 360 -5.65 -7.45 -2.41
C LYS A 360 -7.13 -7.78 -2.56
N GLU A 361 -7.80 -7.26 -3.58
CA GLU A 361 -9.24 -7.47 -3.80
C GLU A 361 -9.58 -8.96 -3.92
N GLN A 362 -8.66 -9.80 -4.41
CA GLN A 362 -8.91 -11.24 -4.52
C GLN A 362 -9.02 -11.92 -3.16
N ALA A 363 -8.39 -11.38 -2.10
CA ALA A 363 -8.55 -11.89 -0.75
C ALA A 363 -9.93 -11.53 -0.18
N VAL A 364 -10.46 -10.34 -0.52
CA VAL A 364 -11.84 -9.95 -0.20
C VAL A 364 -12.84 -10.83 -0.95
N LEU A 365 -12.69 -10.99 -2.27
CA LEU A 365 -13.56 -11.86 -3.08
C LEU A 365 -13.48 -13.34 -2.66
N HIS A 366 -12.33 -13.80 -2.14
CA HIS A 366 -12.19 -15.15 -1.58
C HIS A 366 -13.02 -15.32 -0.31
N LEU A 367 -12.93 -14.39 0.64
CA LEU A 367 -13.75 -14.40 1.85
C LEU A 367 -15.25 -14.22 1.53
N TYR A 368 -15.62 -13.39 0.55
CA TYR A 368 -17.01 -13.28 0.07
C TYR A 368 -17.55 -14.63 -0.43
N ARG A 369 -16.75 -15.41 -1.17
CA ARG A 369 -17.15 -16.75 -1.65
C ARG A 369 -17.20 -17.79 -0.52
N ILE A 370 -16.30 -17.71 0.46
CA ILE A 370 -16.29 -18.66 1.59
C ILE A 370 -17.51 -18.44 2.50
N TYR A 371 -17.86 -17.19 2.77
CA TYR A 371 -18.84 -16.82 3.80
C TYR A 371 -20.17 -16.27 3.23
N ASP A 372 -20.39 -16.37 1.92
CA ASP A 372 -21.54 -15.84 1.17
C ASP A 372 -21.93 -14.39 1.52
N LEU A 373 -20.91 -13.54 1.75
CA LEU A 373 -21.11 -12.19 2.29
C LEU A 373 -21.65 -11.21 1.25
N GLN A 374 -21.33 -11.41 -0.03
CA GLN A 374 -21.73 -10.59 -1.17
C GLN A 374 -21.65 -11.41 -2.47
N PRO A 375 -22.46 -11.11 -3.49
CA PRO A 375 -22.31 -11.69 -4.83
C PRO A 375 -20.93 -11.38 -5.44
N VAL A 376 -20.31 -12.39 -6.05
CA VAL A 376 -18.97 -12.28 -6.65
C VAL A 376 -19.00 -12.53 -8.15
N ILE A 377 -18.51 -11.54 -8.92
CA ILE A 377 -18.41 -11.63 -10.38
C ILE A 377 -17.24 -12.53 -10.78
N HIS A 378 -17.52 -13.61 -11.50
CA HIS A 378 -16.49 -14.58 -11.90
C HIS A 378 -15.38 -13.97 -12.77
N ALA A 379 -15.69 -13.00 -13.64
CA ALA A 379 -14.70 -12.30 -14.47
C ALA A 379 -13.67 -11.49 -13.65
N SER A 380 -14.01 -11.09 -12.42
CA SER A 380 -13.11 -10.39 -11.50
C SER A 380 -12.14 -11.33 -10.76
N LEU A 381 -12.39 -12.64 -10.78
CA LEU A 381 -11.59 -13.61 -10.03
C LEU A 381 -10.29 -13.96 -10.73
N ARG A 382 -9.23 -14.15 -9.94
CA ARG A 382 -7.93 -14.67 -10.36
C ARG A 382 -7.57 -15.86 -9.46
N PRO A 383 -6.99 -16.94 -10.00
CA PRO A 383 -6.61 -18.09 -9.20
C PRO A 383 -5.52 -17.70 -8.19
N PRO A 384 -5.43 -18.37 -7.02
CA PRO A 384 -4.29 -18.23 -6.12
C PRO A 384 -2.97 -18.55 -6.85
N ALA A 385 -1.87 -17.94 -6.41
CA ALA A 385 -0.56 -18.26 -6.97
C ALA A 385 -0.16 -19.70 -6.64
N ALA A 386 0.18 -20.50 -7.66
CA ALA A 386 0.57 -21.90 -7.49
C ALA A 386 1.79 -22.10 -6.55
N ASN A 387 2.70 -21.12 -6.51
CA ASN A 387 3.83 -21.07 -5.59
C ASN A 387 3.75 -19.78 -4.76
N GLN A 388 3.30 -19.87 -3.51
CA GLN A 388 3.37 -18.75 -2.57
C GLN A 388 4.81 -18.57 -2.09
N SER A 389 5.40 -17.39 -2.34
CA SER A 389 6.79 -17.12 -1.93
C SER A 389 6.90 -16.82 -0.44
N LYS A 390 7.89 -17.41 0.23
CA LYS A 390 8.28 -17.06 1.60
C LYS A 390 9.06 -15.74 1.68
N GLU A 391 9.69 -15.29 0.59
CA GLU A 391 10.56 -14.10 0.58
C GLU A 391 9.80 -12.79 0.83
N THR A 392 10.31 -11.96 1.74
CA THR A 392 9.74 -10.64 2.08
C THR A 392 9.82 -9.63 0.94
N ASN A 393 10.80 -9.80 0.04
CA ASN A 393 10.90 -9.03 -1.19
C ASN A 393 9.69 -9.31 -2.09
N GLY A 394 8.98 -8.25 -2.48
CA GLY A 394 7.77 -8.36 -3.31
C GLY A 394 8.01 -9.14 -4.61
N ARG A 395 6.99 -9.90 -5.05
CA ARG A 395 7.04 -10.81 -6.20
C ARG A 395 7.69 -10.14 -7.42
N LYS A 396 8.88 -10.60 -7.79
CA LYS A 396 9.44 -10.33 -9.13
C LYS A 396 8.51 -11.00 -10.15
N SER A 397 8.07 -10.22 -11.14
CA SER A 397 7.20 -10.70 -12.22
C SER A 397 7.95 -11.70 -13.11
N ASN A 398 7.92 -12.99 -12.76
CA ASN A 398 8.42 -14.04 -13.63
C ASN A 398 7.57 -14.11 -14.90
N ARG A 399 8.19 -13.73 -16.04
CA ARG A 399 7.61 -14.00 -17.36
C ARG A 399 7.51 -15.52 -17.54
N ARG A 400 6.35 -15.98 -18.04
CA ARG A 400 5.94 -17.39 -18.28
C ARG A 400 5.35 -18.09 -17.04
N THR A 401 4.04 -17.91 -16.87
CA THR A 401 3.15 -18.98 -16.40
C THR A 401 2.42 -19.48 -17.63
N HIS A 402 2.40 -20.80 -17.87
CA HIS A 402 1.81 -21.35 -19.10
C HIS A 402 0.28 -21.20 -19.08
N ILE A 403 -0.25 -20.53 -20.11
CA ILE A 403 -1.68 -20.58 -20.44
C ILE A 403 -1.90 -21.90 -21.17
N ILE A 404 -2.67 -22.81 -20.59
CA ILE A 404 -3.13 -24.01 -21.29
C ILE A 404 -4.45 -23.64 -21.98
N VAL A 405 -4.41 -23.51 -23.30
CA VAL A 405 -5.62 -23.47 -24.13
C VAL A 405 -5.91 -24.90 -24.55
N LYS A 406 -7.09 -25.42 -24.23
CA LYS A 406 -7.63 -26.59 -24.91
C LYS A 406 -8.31 -26.11 -26.18
N GLU A 407 -7.82 -26.53 -27.34
CA GLU A 407 -8.60 -26.52 -28.57
C GLU A 407 -9.32 -27.87 -28.66
N GLU A 408 -10.65 -27.86 -28.67
CA GLU A 408 -11.45 -29.01 -29.08
C GLU A 408 -11.62 -28.93 -30.60
N ILE A 409 -10.99 -29.86 -31.32
CA ILE A 409 -11.22 -30.03 -32.75
C ILE A 409 -12.41 -30.96 -32.92
N ALA A 410 -13.52 -30.42 -33.38
CA ALA A 410 -14.66 -31.18 -33.87
C ALA A 410 -14.49 -31.42 -35.37
N ASP A 411 -13.78 -32.49 -35.74
CA ASP A 411 -13.76 -32.97 -37.13
C ASP A 411 -14.94 -33.91 -37.36
N GLY A 412 -15.98 -33.39 -38.02
CA GLY A 412 -17.01 -34.18 -38.66
C GLY A 412 -16.68 -34.37 -40.14
N ALA A 413 -16.46 -35.61 -40.56
CA ALA A 413 -16.43 -35.98 -41.97
C ALA A 413 -16.97 -37.41 -42.14
N GLU A 414 -18.12 -37.54 -42.79
CA GLU A 414 -18.58 -38.81 -43.35
C GLU A 414 -17.69 -39.21 -44.54
N ALA A 415 -17.43 -40.52 -44.73
CA ALA A 415 -18.00 -41.29 -45.83
C ALA A 415 -17.30 -42.64 -46.12
N THR A 416 -18.08 -43.56 -46.70
CA THR A 416 -17.69 -44.72 -47.55
C THR A 416 -16.88 -45.90 -46.97
N SER A 417 -17.62 -46.95 -46.63
CA SER A 417 -17.50 -48.33 -47.16
C SER A 417 -16.17 -48.81 -47.80
N THR A 418 -15.63 -49.94 -47.33
CA THR A 418 -15.74 -51.25 -48.03
C THR A 418 -15.24 -52.42 -47.17
N SER A 419 -15.59 -53.64 -47.60
CA SER A 419 -15.37 -54.93 -46.93
C SER A 419 -13.94 -55.48 -47.04
N ASN A 420 -13.43 -56.08 -45.96
CA ASN A 420 -13.29 -57.54 -45.83
C ASN A 420 -12.94 -57.94 -44.38
#